data_AF-A0A2S6UU14-F1
#
_entry.id   AF-A0A2S6UU14-F1
#
_cell.length_a   1.000
_cell.length_b   1.000
_cell.length_c   1.000
_cell.angle_alpha   90.00
_cell.angle_beta   90.00
_cell.angle_gamma   90.00
#
_symmetry.space_group_name_H-M   'P 1'
#
loop_
_entity.id
_entity.type
_entity.pdbx_description
1 polymer ?
#
loop_
_entity_poly.entity_id
_entity_poly.type
_entity_poly.pdbx_seq_one_letter_code
_entity_poly.pdbx_strand_id
1 'polypeptide(L)'
;RPGTVKIEWEGWGVDTTVGVVLVLIAIFSIAVSLVYQGFLLLRRMPGKISASWRNSRREKGYKALTRGMVAVAAGDAGEARRNADRVSQILNDPPLSMLLSAQAAQLNGDEEAAEQFFKEMTKTKDTAFLGFRGLFNQAMKRKDYKVAFELASKAYQGNPKSSWVAEAFLKLQMRHGIWREAINTHNDMLRNNLLNSKEANHFQSALYYQLAIQSLDSGDKLSAKTDLKASIKKNPGFVPGIVELAKLFLVDGKKQKVAKLIEKAWSINPHPDLAKLYGKTCGSGEKIDQLKHFEKLIIRNSDHLESRIVKARALINAKFWGEARKVLIKETGELVDQDFRAYCMLAELEEKEHGDHKASRKWLDAANKIPQGPLWICRNCGNAVPEWSSFCASCESFNAFVWQHPRHISSNSNGIPLAKNLFTEQKENEAADIEAAQTFSSDNAVTEKNKEQNDQQNAR
;
A
#
# COMPACT_ATOMS: atom_id res chain seq x y z
N ARG A 1 -9.74 -30.27 100.91
CA ARG A 1 -9.51 -29.39 102.09
C ARG A 1 -9.46 -27.96 101.58
N PRO A 2 -10.32 -27.03 102.06
CA PRO A 2 -10.26 -25.65 101.58
C PRO A 2 -8.96 -25.01 102.09
N GLY A 3 -8.06 -24.66 101.17
CA GLY A 3 -6.89 -23.87 101.49
C GLY A 3 -7.30 -22.41 101.75
N THR A 4 -6.79 -21.83 102.81
CA THR A 4 -6.94 -20.40 103.14
C THR A 4 -5.65 -19.68 102.78
N VAL A 5 -5.76 -18.56 102.08
CA VAL A 5 -4.62 -17.69 101.77
C VAL A 5 -4.74 -16.46 102.66
N LYS A 6 -3.72 -16.23 103.49
CA LYS A 6 -3.60 -14.99 104.27
C LYS A 6 -2.68 -14.04 103.51
N ILE A 7 -3.20 -12.89 103.13
CA ILE A 7 -2.41 -11.80 102.56
C ILE A 7 -2.36 -10.70 103.62
N GLU A 8 -1.16 -10.37 104.06
CA GLU A 8 -0.90 -9.36 105.08
C GLU A 8 -0.07 -8.25 104.45
N TRP A 9 -0.62 -7.04 104.38
CA TRP A 9 0.06 -5.89 103.78
C TRP A 9 -0.21 -4.64 104.63
N GLU A 10 0.86 -4.02 105.14
CA GLU A 10 0.83 -2.83 106.00
C GLU A 10 -0.24 -2.84 107.11
N GLY A 11 -0.37 -3.97 107.82
CA GLY A 11 -1.29 -4.10 108.96
C GLY A 11 -2.75 -4.40 108.60
N TRP A 12 -3.09 -4.51 107.32
CA TRP A 12 -4.38 -4.99 106.84
C TRP A 12 -4.28 -6.46 106.44
N GLY A 13 -5.03 -7.32 107.14
CA GLY A 13 -5.10 -8.76 106.89
C GLY A 13 -6.44 -9.15 106.29
N VAL A 14 -6.43 -9.76 105.10
CA VAL A 14 -7.63 -10.26 104.44
C VAL A 14 -7.54 -11.79 104.34
N ASP A 15 -8.35 -12.48 105.15
CA ASP A 15 -8.47 -13.95 105.11
C ASP A 15 -9.44 -14.34 103.98
N THR A 16 -8.90 -14.88 102.87
CA THR A 16 -9.71 -15.35 101.74
C THR A 16 -9.43 -16.81 101.40
N THR A 17 -10.38 -17.47 100.72
CA THR A 17 -10.20 -18.84 100.24
C THR A 17 -9.38 -18.85 98.95
N VAL A 18 -8.58 -19.90 98.73
CA VAL A 18 -7.80 -20.09 97.48
C VAL A 18 -8.68 -19.92 96.22
N GLY A 19 -9.96 -20.31 96.31
CA GLY A 19 -10.92 -20.15 95.21
C GLY A 19 -11.15 -18.69 94.81
N VAL A 20 -11.22 -17.75 95.78
CA VAL A 20 -11.41 -16.32 95.49
C VAL A 20 -10.18 -15.73 94.79
N VAL A 21 -8.99 -16.11 95.23
CA VAL A 21 -7.73 -15.65 94.61
C VAL A 21 -7.61 -16.15 93.17
N LEU A 22 -7.94 -17.42 92.90
CA LEU A 22 -7.94 -17.98 91.55
C LEU A 22 -8.95 -17.28 90.62
N VAL A 23 -10.13 -16.94 91.13
CA VAL A 23 -11.14 -16.19 90.38
C VAL A 23 -10.64 -14.77 90.07
N LEU A 24 -10.01 -14.08 91.02
CA LEU A 24 -9.45 -12.75 90.79
C LEU A 24 -8.32 -12.76 89.75
N ILE A 25 -7.43 -13.76 89.80
CA ILE A 25 -6.36 -13.92 88.79
C ILE A 25 -6.96 -14.22 87.42
N ALA A 26 -8.00 -15.06 87.35
CA ALA A 26 -8.70 -15.35 86.10
C ALA A 26 -9.35 -14.09 85.53
N ILE A 27 -10.04 -13.29 86.35
CA ILE A 27 -10.64 -12.01 85.95
C ILE A 27 -9.57 -11.03 85.48
N PHE A 28 -8.45 -10.92 86.21
CA PHE A 28 -7.35 -10.03 85.84
C PHE A 28 -6.69 -10.45 84.52
N SER A 29 -6.46 -11.75 84.32
CA SER A 29 -5.92 -12.29 83.06
C SER A 29 -6.85 -12.02 81.88
N ILE A 30 -8.16 -12.21 82.07
CA ILE A 30 -9.18 -11.85 81.07
C ILE A 30 -9.14 -10.34 80.78
N ALA A 31 -9.08 -9.51 81.82
CA ALA A 31 -9.01 -8.05 81.66
C ALA A 31 -7.76 -7.61 80.88
N VAL A 32 -6.58 -8.14 81.21
CA VAL A 32 -5.33 -7.85 80.49
C VAL A 32 -5.41 -8.33 79.04
N SER A 33 -5.97 -9.52 78.80
CA SER A 33 -6.17 -10.04 77.44
C SER A 33 -7.10 -9.16 76.60
N LEU A 34 -8.20 -8.66 77.20
CA LEU A 34 -9.13 -7.72 76.55
C LEU A 34 -8.45 -6.38 76.25
N VAL A 35 -7.67 -5.83 77.17
CA VAL A 35 -6.92 -4.59 76.95
C VAL A 35 -5.88 -4.77 75.85
N TYR A 36 -5.16 -5.90 75.84
CA TYR A 36 -4.16 -6.22 74.81
C TYR A 36 -4.80 -6.41 73.43
N GLN A 37 -5.94 -7.10 73.35
CA GLN A 37 -6.72 -7.22 72.11
C GLN A 37 -7.23 -5.86 71.63
N GLY A 38 -7.73 -5.02 72.54
CA GLY A 38 -8.15 -3.64 72.24
C GLY A 38 -7.01 -2.80 71.67
N PHE A 39 -5.82 -2.88 72.27
CA PHE A 39 -4.62 -2.18 71.80
C PHE A 39 -4.16 -2.68 70.42
N LEU A 40 -4.15 -4.00 70.19
CA LEU A 40 -3.81 -4.58 68.89
C LEU A 40 -4.82 -4.21 67.79
N LEU A 41 -6.11 -4.18 68.11
CA LEU A 41 -7.16 -3.70 67.20
C LEU A 41 -6.96 -2.23 66.87
N LEU A 42 -6.76 -1.37 67.87
CA LEU A 42 -6.53 0.06 67.69
C LEU A 42 -5.28 0.34 66.85
N ARG A 43 -4.22 -0.46 67.01
CA ARG A 43 -3.00 -0.35 66.20
C ARG A 43 -3.16 -0.90 64.76
N ARG A 44 -4.02 -1.89 64.52
CA ARG A 44 -4.27 -2.49 63.17
C ARG A 44 -5.40 -1.80 62.39
N MET A 45 -6.29 -1.07 63.05
CA MET A 45 -7.43 -0.34 62.45
C MET A 45 -7.04 0.72 61.42
N PRO A 46 -6.00 1.57 61.63
CA PRO A 46 -5.63 2.61 60.65
C PRO A 46 -5.28 2.03 59.29
N GLY A 47 -4.59 0.88 59.25
CA GLY A 47 -4.21 0.19 58.03
C GLY A 47 -5.40 -0.38 57.25
N LYS A 48 -6.37 -1.00 57.94
CA LYS A 48 -7.56 -1.60 57.31
C LYS A 48 -8.54 -0.54 56.79
N ILE A 49 -8.75 0.54 57.54
CA ILE A 49 -9.62 1.65 57.12
C ILE A 49 -9.00 2.38 55.92
N SER A 50 -7.69 2.66 55.96
CA SER A 50 -6.96 3.26 54.85
C SER A 50 -6.99 2.39 53.58
N ALA A 51 -6.85 1.07 53.74
CA ALA A 51 -6.96 0.13 52.61
C ALA A 51 -8.38 0.10 52.03
N SER A 52 -9.42 0.04 52.86
CA SER A 52 -10.82 0.05 52.43
C SER A 52 -11.20 1.36 51.72
N TRP A 53 -10.77 2.52 52.25
CA TRP A 53 -10.98 3.82 51.62
C TRP A 53 -10.29 3.92 50.26
N ARG A 54 -9.03 3.45 50.16
CA ARG A 54 -8.32 3.39 48.87
C ARG A 54 -9.04 2.48 47.87
N ASN A 55 -9.55 1.33 48.33
CA ASN A 55 -10.29 0.42 47.47
C ASN A 55 -11.61 1.03 46.96
N SER A 56 -12.37 1.70 47.84
CA SER A 56 -13.61 2.38 47.45
C SER A 56 -13.36 3.56 46.50
N ARG A 57 -12.30 4.35 46.70
CA ARG A 57 -11.90 5.39 45.75
C ARG A 57 -11.55 4.80 44.39
N ARG A 58 -10.78 3.72 44.37
CA ARG A 58 -10.39 3.04 43.13
C ARG A 58 -11.60 2.48 42.38
N GLU A 59 -12.55 1.86 43.08
CA GLU A 59 -13.80 1.35 42.50
C GLU A 59 -14.64 2.48 41.88
N LYS A 60 -14.81 3.60 42.59
CA LYS A 60 -15.50 4.79 42.06
C LYS A 60 -14.79 5.35 40.82
N GLY A 61 -13.45 5.39 40.85
CA GLY A 61 -12.62 5.82 39.74
C GLY A 61 -12.82 4.95 38.50
N TYR A 62 -12.72 3.63 38.63
CA TYR A 62 -12.95 2.72 37.50
C TYR A 62 -14.39 2.77 37.00
N LYS A 63 -15.38 2.94 37.87
CA LYS A 63 -16.77 3.12 37.46
C LYS A 63 -16.96 4.40 36.63
N ALA A 64 -16.31 5.50 37.02
CA ALA A 64 -16.30 6.73 36.24
C ALA A 64 -15.57 6.55 34.90
N LEU A 65 -14.44 5.84 34.88
CA LEU A 65 -13.72 5.50 33.66
C LEU A 65 -14.58 4.69 32.69
N THR A 66 -15.22 3.63 33.16
CA THR A 66 -16.11 2.80 32.33
C THR A 66 -17.26 3.62 31.74
N ARG A 67 -17.91 4.47 32.55
CA ARG A 67 -18.97 5.37 32.07
C ARG A 67 -18.44 6.37 31.05
N GLY A 68 -17.26 6.94 31.29
CA GLY A 68 -16.59 7.85 30.36
C GLY A 68 -16.30 7.17 29.03
N MET A 69 -15.77 5.95 29.03
CA MET A 69 -15.49 5.20 27.80
C MET A 69 -16.77 4.83 27.04
N VAL A 70 -17.86 4.50 27.75
CA VAL A 70 -19.18 4.28 27.14
C VAL A 70 -19.71 5.57 26.50
N ALA A 71 -19.60 6.71 27.19
CA ALA A 71 -19.99 8.01 26.66
C ALA A 71 -19.16 8.38 25.42
N VAL A 72 -17.85 8.11 25.43
CA VAL A 72 -16.98 8.30 24.25
C VAL A 72 -17.46 7.45 23.08
N ALA A 73 -17.75 6.18 23.32
CA ALA A 73 -18.26 5.27 22.30
C ALA A 73 -19.65 5.67 21.77
N ALA A 74 -20.49 6.26 22.63
CA ALA A 74 -21.81 6.78 22.28
C ALA A 74 -21.75 8.16 21.59
N GLY A 75 -20.59 8.82 21.56
CA GLY A 75 -20.43 10.18 21.05
C GLY A 75 -20.99 11.27 21.97
N ASP A 76 -21.32 10.96 23.24
CA ASP A 76 -21.76 11.94 24.22
C ASP A 76 -20.55 12.69 24.80
N ALA A 77 -20.20 13.78 24.15
CA ALA A 77 -19.05 14.61 24.48
C ALA A 77 -19.15 15.25 25.89
N GLY A 78 -20.37 15.57 26.34
CA GLY A 78 -20.62 16.18 27.63
C GLY A 78 -20.46 15.20 28.79
N GLU A 79 -21.05 14.00 28.67
CA GLU A 79 -20.90 12.95 29.67
C GLU A 79 -19.48 12.39 29.70
N ALA A 80 -18.83 12.25 28.53
CA ALA A 80 -17.43 11.87 28.43
C ALA A 80 -16.53 12.85 29.19
N ARG A 81 -16.71 14.17 29.00
CA ARG A 81 -15.90 15.19 29.69
C ARG A 81 -16.11 15.16 31.20
N ARG A 82 -17.35 15.11 31.68
CA ARG A 82 -17.67 15.04 33.12
C ARG A 82 -17.03 13.82 33.79
N ASN A 83 -17.07 12.67 33.12
CA ASN A 83 -16.45 11.45 33.65
C ASN A 83 -14.92 11.51 33.55
N ALA A 84 -14.34 12.13 32.51
CA ALA A 84 -12.90 12.38 32.40
C ALA A 84 -12.36 13.21 33.58
N ASP A 85 -13.03 14.33 33.89
CA ASP A 85 -12.67 15.22 34.99
C ASP A 85 -12.79 14.50 36.36
N ARG A 86 -13.79 13.63 36.54
CA ARG A 86 -13.88 12.78 37.75
C ARG A 86 -12.74 11.78 37.84
N VAL A 87 -12.38 11.16 36.71
CA VAL A 87 -11.30 10.18 36.66
C VAL A 87 -9.97 10.84 37.04
N SER A 88 -9.66 12.03 36.51
CA SER A 88 -8.41 12.74 36.82
C SER A 88 -8.29 13.14 38.29
N GLN A 89 -9.41 13.38 38.97
CA GLN A 89 -9.43 13.72 40.40
C GLN A 89 -9.38 12.48 41.32
N ILE A 90 -9.90 11.33 40.88
CA ILE A 90 -10.08 10.15 41.73
C ILE A 90 -8.99 9.10 41.51
N LEU A 91 -8.58 8.87 40.27
CA LEU A 91 -7.59 7.88 39.90
C LEU A 91 -6.21 8.53 39.81
N ASN A 92 -5.28 8.04 40.65
CA ASN A 92 -3.84 8.28 40.48
C ASN A 92 -3.26 7.34 39.41
N ASP A 93 -3.93 7.22 38.27
CA ASP A 93 -3.52 6.41 37.12
C ASP A 93 -3.46 7.33 35.89
N PRO A 94 -2.32 8.04 35.69
CA PRO A 94 -2.20 9.07 34.66
C PRO A 94 -2.53 8.57 33.24
N PRO A 95 -2.09 7.37 32.80
CA PRO A 95 -2.39 6.85 31.47
C PRO A 95 -3.86 6.83 31.05
N LEU A 96 -4.71 6.20 31.87
CA LEU A 96 -6.11 6.00 31.53
C LEU A 96 -6.91 7.31 31.63
N SER A 97 -6.55 8.16 32.60
CA SER A 97 -7.15 9.48 32.75
C SER A 97 -6.82 10.40 31.58
N MET A 98 -5.56 10.42 31.14
CA MET A 98 -5.11 11.24 30.01
C MET A 98 -5.80 10.82 28.71
N LEU A 99 -5.91 9.51 28.44
CA LEU A 99 -6.59 9.03 27.23
C LEU A 99 -8.07 9.43 27.19
N LEU A 100 -8.80 9.20 28.28
CA LEU A 100 -10.21 9.57 28.36
C LEU A 100 -10.40 11.08 28.21
N SER A 101 -9.52 11.88 28.80
CA SER A 101 -9.54 13.35 28.68
C SER A 101 -9.25 13.81 27.25
N ALA A 102 -8.28 13.19 26.58
CA ALA A 102 -7.97 13.47 25.17
C ALA A 102 -9.16 13.14 24.25
N GLN A 103 -9.78 11.97 24.44
CA GLN A 103 -10.94 11.55 23.65
C GLN A 103 -12.17 12.43 23.90
N ALA A 104 -12.42 12.81 25.16
CA ALA A 104 -13.49 13.75 25.49
C ALA A 104 -13.26 15.14 24.87
N ALA A 105 -12.02 15.63 24.85
CA ALA A 105 -11.66 16.87 24.17
C ALA A 105 -11.89 16.78 22.66
N GLN A 106 -11.45 15.68 22.01
CA GLN A 106 -11.71 15.44 20.58
C GLN A 106 -13.21 15.44 20.24
N LEU A 107 -14.04 14.79 21.07
CA LEU A 107 -15.49 14.75 20.86
C LEU A 107 -16.16 16.12 21.02
N ASN A 108 -15.64 16.97 21.91
CA ASN A 108 -16.13 18.34 22.08
C ASN A 108 -15.60 19.30 21.00
N GLY A 109 -14.75 18.83 20.07
CA GLY A 109 -14.13 19.68 19.05
C GLY A 109 -12.96 20.53 19.56
N ASP A 110 -12.53 20.33 20.81
CA ASP A 110 -11.39 21.02 21.41
C ASP A 110 -10.08 20.32 20.99
N GLU A 111 -9.64 20.59 19.77
CA GLU A 111 -8.44 19.97 19.21
C GLU A 111 -7.16 20.39 19.94
N GLU A 112 -7.11 21.60 20.48
CA GLU A 112 -5.95 22.11 21.22
C GLU A 112 -5.77 21.37 22.55
N ALA A 113 -6.84 21.21 23.35
CA ALA A 113 -6.76 20.45 24.58
C ALA A 113 -6.43 18.97 24.31
N ALA A 114 -7.02 18.37 23.26
CA ALA A 114 -6.69 17.01 22.85
C ALA A 114 -5.20 16.88 22.48
N GLU A 115 -4.66 17.85 21.75
CA GLU A 115 -3.24 17.87 21.35
C GLU A 115 -2.32 17.94 22.58
N GLN A 116 -2.66 18.75 23.59
CA GLN A 116 -1.91 18.84 24.84
C GLN A 116 -1.88 17.50 25.59
N PHE A 117 -3.04 16.84 25.74
CA PHE A 117 -3.10 15.53 26.38
C PHE A 117 -2.27 14.49 25.62
N PHE A 118 -2.38 14.45 24.28
CA PHE A 118 -1.58 13.50 23.50
C PHE A 118 -0.07 13.80 23.57
N LYS A 119 0.33 15.08 23.57
CA LYS A 119 1.73 15.48 23.79
C LYS A 119 2.24 15.01 25.15
N GLU A 120 1.50 15.20 26.23
CA GLU A 120 1.88 14.67 27.55
C GLU A 120 1.99 13.14 27.54
N MET A 121 1.06 12.45 26.88
CA MET A 121 1.12 11.00 26.70
C MET A 121 2.40 10.55 25.97
N THR A 122 2.97 11.35 25.07
CA THR A 122 4.25 10.98 24.41
C THR A 122 5.45 10.92 25.36
N LYS A 123 5.37 11.53 26.54
CA LYS A 123 6.49 11.59 27.50
C LYS A 123 6.66 10.31 28.32
N THR A 124 5.63 9.47 28.41
CA THR A 124 5.64 8.25 29.23
C THR A 124 5.59 7.02 28.34
N LYS A 125 6.46 6.03 28.59
CA LYS A 125 6.61 4.83 27.74
C LYS A 125 5.29 4.08 27.50
N ASP A 126 4.46 3.96 28.52
CA ASP A 126 3.21 3.18 28.48
C ASP A 126 2.10 3.85 27.66
N THR A 127 2.15 5.17 27.48
CA THR A 127 1.13 5.96 26.78
C THR A 127 1.62 6.56 25.47
N ALA A 128 2.93 6.56 25.23
CA ALA A 128 3.53 7.24 24.09
C ALA A 128 2.97 6.76 22.75
N PHE A 129 2.71 5.47 22.63
CA PHE A 129 2.11 4.89 21.43
C PHE A 129 0.72 5.47 21.10
N LEU A 130 -0.13 5.65 22.11
CA LEU A 130 -1.44 6.28 21.93
C LEU A 130 -1.30 7.80 21.71
N GLY A 131 -0.38 8.46 22.40
CA GLY A 131 -0.06 9.87 22.18
C GLY A 131 0.32 10.15 20.73
N PHE A 132 1.27 9.37 20.18
CA PHE A 132 1.65 9.49 18.77
C PHE A 132 0.48 9.23 17.82
N ARG A 133 -0.39 8.25 18.11
CA ARG A 133 -1.58 7.98 17.29
C ARG A 133 -2.55 9.17 17.26
N GLY A 134 -2.82 9.77 18.41
CA GLY A 134 -3.69 10.93 18.53
C GLY A 134 -3.17 12.13 17.74
N LEU A 135 -1.89 12.47 17.98
CA LEU A 135 -1.21 13.57 17.26
C LEU A 135 -1.13 13.30 15.76
N PHE A 136 -0.85 12.06 15.36
CA PHE A 136 -0.78 11.66 13.95
C PHE A 136 -2.13 11.87 13.26
N ASN A 137 -3.23 11.45 13.89
CA ASN A 137 -4.57 11.64 13.35
C ASN A 137 -4.92 13.13 13.20
N GLN A 138 -4.56 13.96 14.17
CA GLN A 138 -4.74 15.41 14.08
C GLN A 138 -3.92 16.02 12.94
N ALA A 139 -2.65 15.63 12.79
CA ALA A 139 -1.80 16.07 11.69
C ALA A 139 -2.36 15.65 10.33
N MET A 140 -2.83 14.41 10.20
CA MET A 140 -3.47 13.90 8.98
C MET A 140 -4.77 14.64 8.65
N LYS A 141 -5.61 14.95 9.66
CA LYS A 141 -6.84 15.74 9.49
C LYS A 141 -6.53 17.16 8.97
N ARG A 142 -5.47 17.78 9.49
CA ARG A 142 -4.95 19.08 9.05
C ARG A 142 -4.18 19.03 7.73
N LYS A 143 -3.98 17.83 7.16
CA LYS A 143 -3.13 17.57 5.98
C LYS A 143 -1.68 18.03 6.16
N ASP A 144 -1.22 18.13 7.41
CA ASP A 144 0.18 18.42 7.73
C ASP A 144 0.99 17.13 7.64
N TYR A 145 1.31 16.73 6.41
CA TYR A 145 2.02 15.50 6.12
C TYR A 145 3.45 15.49 6.66
N LYS A 146 4.06 16.67 6.85
CA LYS A 146 5.41 16.79 7.41
C LYS A 146 5.40 16.38 8.88
N VAL A 147 4.49 16.95 9.68
CA VAL A 147 4.34 16.56 11.09
C VAL A 147 3.85 15.11 11.20
N ALA A 148 2.94 14.67 10.32
CA ALA A 148 2.48 13.28 10.30
C ALA A 148 3.62 12.29 10.03
N PHE A 149 4.56 12.62 9.14
CA PHE A 149 5.76 11.82 8.88
C PHE A 149 6.65 11.69 10.11
N GLU A 150 6.95 12.80 10.80
CA GLU A 150 7.77 12.77 12.01
C GLU A 150 7.13 11.94 13.13
N LEU A 151 5.81 12.08 13.33
CA LEU A 151 5.05 11.32 14.33
C LEU A 151 4.99 9.82 13.99
N ALA A 152 4.72 9.48 12.72
CA ALA A 152 4.70 8.09 12.26
C ALA A 152 6.09 7.44 12.39
N SER A 153 7.17 8.18 12.09
CA SER A 153 8.54 7.72 12.26
C SER A 153 8.86 7.39 13.72
N LYS A 154 8.54 8.29 14.65
CA LYS A 154 8.71 8.06 16.10
C LYS A 154 7.88 6.87 16.60
N ALA A 155 6.63 6.77 16.15
CA ALA A 155 5.77 5.62 16.48
C ALA A 155 6.35 4.30 15.95
N TYR A 156 6.92 4.31 14.74
CA TYR A 156 7.52 3.12 14.10
C TYR A 156 8.77 2.65 14.84
N GLN A 157 9.62 3.57 15.29
CA GLN A 157 10.80 3.25 16.11
C GLN A 157 10.41 2.58 17.44
N GLY A 158 9.30 3.01 18.05
CA GLY A 158 8.83 2.44 19.32
C GLY A 158 8.09 1.12 19.18
N ASN A 159 7.30 0.93 18.10
CA ASN A 159 6.48 -0.25 17.91
C ASN A 159 6.34 -0.64 16.42
N PRO A 160 7.41 -1.17 15.80
CA PRO A 160 7.43 -1.49 14.37
C PRO A 160 6.53 -2.67 13.98
N LYS A 161 6.06 -3.46 14.96
CA LYS A 161 5.15 -4.59 14.75
C LYS A 161 3.68 -4.18 14.67
N SER A 162 3.36 -2.90 14.88
CA SER A 162 1.99 -2.43 14.72
C SER A 162 1.66 -2.18 13.26
N SER A 163 0.64 -2.87 12.71
CA SER A 163 0.28 -2.75 11.29
C SER A 163 -0.10 -1.33 10.92
N TRP A 164 -0.93 -0.64 11.72
CA TRP A 164 -1.32 0.74 11.39
C TRP A 164 -0.13 1.69 11.32
N VAL A 165 0.87 1.53 12.19
CA VAL A 165 2.07 2.38 12.19
C VAL A 165 2.92 2.09 10.97
N ALA A 166 3.19 0.82 10.70
CA ALA A 166 4.00 0.42 9.57
C ALA A 166 3.36 0.83 8.24
N GLU A 167 2.04 0.65 8.10
CA GLU A 167 1.27 1.07 6.93
C GLU A 167 1.26 2.61 6.77
N ALA A 168 1.02 3.35 7.85
CA ALA A 168 1.02 4.82 7.82
C ALA A 168 2.40 5.37 7.45
N PHE A 169 3.45 4.84 8.07
CA PHE A 169 4.82 5.28 7.82
C PHE A 169 5.25 4.94 6.38
N LEU A 170 4.98 3.73 5.90
CA LEU A 170 5.22 3.33 4.52
C LEU A 170 4.49 4.24 3.53
N LYS A 171 3.19 4.53 3.77
CA LYS A 171 2.40 5.43 2.92
C LYS A 171 3.01 6.83 2.84
N LEU A 172 3.47 7.37 3.96
CA LEU A 172 4.09 8.69 4.00
C LEU A 172 5.48 8.70 3.34
N GLN A 173 6.31 7.67 3.53
CA GLN A 173 7.59 7.54 2.82
C GLN A 173 7.38 7.55 1.30
N MET A 174 6.40 6.79 0.79
CA MET A 174 6.06 6.79 -0.62
C MET A 174 5.58 8.17 -1.10
N ARG A 175 4.74 8.85 -0.31
CA ARG A 175 4.28 10.22 -0.63
C ARG A 175 5.43 11.23 -0.72
N HIS A 176 6.46 11.07 0.11
CA HIS A 176 7.65 11.91 0.08
C HIS A 176 8.70 11.47 -0.96
N GLY A 177 8.46 10.42 -1.75
CA GLY A 177 9.42 9.91 -2.74
C GLY A 177 10.66 9.24 -2.13
N ILE A 178 10.57 8.82 -0.86
CA ILE A 178 11.67 8.20 -0.11
C ILE A 178 11.61 6.68 -0.32
N TRP A 179 11.88 6.24 -1.55
CA TRP A 179 11.56 4.88 -2.01
C TRP A 179 12.44 3.79 -1.40
N ARG A 180 13.72 4.06 -1.14
CA ARG A 180 14.65 3.07 -0.58
C ARG A 180 14.27 2.70 0.86
N GLU A 181 13.91 3.70 1.65
CA GLU A 181 13.44 3.55 3.02
C GLU A 181 12.07 2.88 3.04
N ALA A 182 11.17 3.22 2.10
CA ALA A 182 9.90 2.52 1.91
C ALA A 182 10.09 1.02 1.65
N ILE A 183 11.07 0.64 0.81
CA ILE A 183 11.42 -0.77 0.58
C ILE A 183 11.90 -1.45 1.87
N ASN A 184 12.71 -0.77 2.69
CA ASN A 184 13.17 -1.31 3.97
C ASN A 184 12.01 -1.52 4.95
N THR A 185 11.15 -0.51 5.12
CA THR A 185 9.94 -0.62 5.96
C THR A 185 9.02 -1.74 5.47
N HIS A 186 8.82 -1.89 4.16
CA HIS A 186 8.05 -3.00 3.60
C HIS A 186 8.69 -4.38 3.87
N ASN A 187 10.02 -4.48 3.80
CA ASN A 187 10.74 -5.71 4.16
C ASN A 187 10.60 -6.05 5.65
N ASP A 188 10.62 -5.05 6.52
CA ASP A 188 10.40 -5.24 7.95
C ASP A 188 8.97 -5.70 8.24
N MET A 189 7.97 -5.15 7.53
CA MET A 189 6.57 -5.61 7.61
C MET A 189 6.44 -7.08 7.24
N LEU A 190 7.12 -7.52 6.18
CA LEU A 190 7.19 -8.93 5.79
C LEU A 190 7.83 -9.80 6.88
N ARG A 191 8.96 -9.39 7.46
CA ARG A 191 9.64 -10.11 8.56
C ARG A 191 8.78 -10.20 9.81
N ASN A 192 7.93 -9.21 10.05
CA ASN A 192 7.00 -9.15 11.17
C ASN A 192 5.64 -9.82 10.86
N ASN A 193 5.50 -10.52 9.73
CA ASN A 193 4.27 -11.21 9.30
C ASN A 193 3.03 -10.29 9.21
N LEU A 194 3.23 -9.02 8.84
CA LEU A 194 2.14 -8.05 8.67
C LEU A 194 1.49 -8.09 7.28
N LEU A 195 2.07 -8.84 6.34
CA LEU A 195 1.67 -8.86 4.94
C LEU A 195 1.63 -10.29 4.38
N ASN A 196 0.72 -10.53 3.43
CA ASN A 196 0.75 -11.76 2.63
C ASN A 196 1.92 -11.71 1.64
N SER A 197 2.74 -12.78 1.58
CA SER A 197 3.94 -12.85 0.74
C SER A 197 3.68 -12.54 -0.75
N LYS A 198 2.56 -12.99 -1.32
CA LYS A 198 2.24 -12.76 -2.73
C LYS A 198 1.90 -11.29 -3.01
N GLU A 199 1.04 -10.70 -2.17
CA GLU A 199 0.65 -9.30 -2.28
C GLU A 199 1.82 -8.37 -2.00
N ALA A 200 2.66 -8.73 -1.02
CA ALA A 200 3.88 -8.02 -0.69
C ALA A 200 4.89 -8.02 -1.85
N ASN A 201 5.09 -9.15 -2.54
CA ASN A 201 5.97 -9.18 -3.72
C ASN A 201 5.41 -8.31 -4.86
N HIS A 202 4.10 -8.34 -5.09
CA HIS A 202 3.44 -7.46 -6.05
C HIS A 202 3.67 -5.99 -5.69
N PHE A 203 3.40 -5.59 -4.45
CA PHE A 203 3.62 -4.23 -3.95
C PHE A 203 5.09 -3.80 -4.08
N GLN A 204 6.01 -4.66 -3.64
CA GLN A 204 7.44 -4.39 -3.66
C GLN A 204 8.00 -4.22 -5.08
N SER A 205 7.44 -4.91 -6.08
CA SER A 205 7.86 -4.71 -7.47
C SER A 205 7.64 -3.26 -7.94
N ALA A 206 6.53 -2.63 -7.55
CA ALA A 206 6.27 -1.24 -7.87
C ALA A 206 7.13 -0.26 -7.05
N LEU A 207 7.50 -0.60 -5.81
CA LEU A 207 8.46 0.20 -5.04
C LEU A 207 9.83 0.25 -5.71
N TYR A 208 10.37 -0.90 -6.11
CA TYR A 208 11.63 -0.95 -6.85
C TYR A 208 11.55 -0.23 -8.21
N TYR A 209 10.39 -0.32 -8.88
CA TYR A 209 10.17 0.44 -10.11
C TYR A 209 10.26 1.95 -9.85
N GLN A 210 9.60 2.46 -8.81
CA GLN A 210 9.64 3.89 -8.47
C GLN A 210 11.06 4.35 -8.08
N LEU A 211 11.80 3.53 -7.35
CA LEU A 211 13.21 3.79 -7.06
C LEU A 211 14.06 3.85 -8.36
N ALA A 212 13.76 2.98 -9.32
CA ALA A 212 14.44 3.01 -10.61
C ALA A 212 14.09 4.26 -11.42
N ILE A 213 12.83 4.70 -11.44
CA ILE A 213 12.42 5.96 -12.08
C ILE A 213 13.16 7.14 -11.45
N GLN A 214 13.19 7.22 -10.11
CA GLN A 214 13.97 8.26 -9.41
C GLN A 214 15.46 8.25 -9.81
N SER A 215 16.04 7.08 -10.03
CA SER A 215 17.43 6.95 -10.50
C SER A 215 17.59 7.35 -11.97
N LEU A 216 16.58 7.15 -12.82
CA LEU A 216 16.58 7.64 -14.20
C LEU A 216 16.48 9.16 -14.26
N ASP A 217 15.62 9.76 -13.42
CA ASP A 217 15.43 11.21 -13.33
C ASP A 217 16.73 11.92 -12.91
N SER A 218 17.57 11.27 -12.09
CA SER A 218 18.90 11.76 -11.72
C SER A 218 20.01 11.40 -12.71
N GLY A 219 19.70 10.67 -13.80
CA GLY A 219 20.64 10.25 -14.83
C GLY A 219 21.43 8.96 -14.51
N ASP A 220 21.23 8.35 -13.34
CA ASP A 220 21.87 7.08 -12.96
C ASP A 220 21.18 5.86 -13.57
N LYS A 221 21.52 5.61 -14.85
CA LYS A 221 21.03 4.45 -15.61
C LYS A 221 21.50 3.11 -15.04
N LEU A 222 22.60 3.05 -14.28
CA LEU A 222 23.13 1.79 -13.74
C LEU A 222 22.31 1.33 -12.53
N SER A 223 22.05 2.24 -11.59
CA SER A 223 21.16 1.98 -10.46
C SER A 223 19.75 1.65 -10.95
N ALA A 224 19.22 2.42 -11.90
CA ALA A 224 17.90 2.14 -12.49
C ALA A 224 17.79 0.73 -13.08
N LYS A 225 18.78 0.26 -13.84
CA LYS A 225 18.80 -1.12 -14.37
C LYS A 225 18.84 -2.17 -13.25
N THR A 226 19.52 -1.89 -12.15
CA THR A 226 19.63 -2.79 -11.00
C THR A 226 18.30 -2.89 -10.27
N ASP A 227 17.65 -1.75 -10.01
CA ASP A 227 16.36 -1.68 -9.33
C ASP A 227 15.23 -2.26 -10.20
N LEU A 228 15.22 -2.03 -11.51
CA LEU A 228 14.26 -2.68 -12.42
C LEU A 228 14.41 -4.20 -12.44
N LYS A 229 15.64 -4.73 -12.38
CA LYS A 229 15.84 -6.19 -12.24
C LYS A 229 15.31 -6.70 -10.90
N ALA A 230 15.48 -5.95 -9.82
CA ALA A 230 14.92 -6.29 -8.52
C ALA A 230 13.38 -6.28 -8.55
N SER A 231 12.78 -5.28 -9.22
CA SER A 231 11.33 -5.21 -9.47
C SER A 231 10.80 -6.46 -10.19
N ILE A 232 11.42 -6.83 -11.31
CA ILE A 232 11.01 -7.99 -12.13
C ILE A 232 11.27 -9.30 -11.39
N LYS A 233 12.31 -9.38 -10.55
CA LYS A 233 12.54 -10.55 -9.69
C LYS A 233 11.39 -10.75 -8.70
N LYS A 234 10.80 -9.67 -8.19
CA LYS A 234 9.65 -9.70 -7.26
C LYS A 234 8.35 -10.04 -7.98
N ASN A 235 8.15 -9.50 -9.18
CA ASN A 235 6.99 -9.81 -10.02
C ASN A 235 7.42 -9.95 -11.49
N PRO A 236 7.66 -11.19 -11.98
CA PRO A 236 8.12 -11.43 -13.34
C PRO A 236 7.14 -11.02 -14.44
N GLY A 237 5.86 -10.80 -14.12
CA GLY A 237 4.83 -10.31 -15.05
C GLY A 237 4.53 -8.81 -14.94
N PHE A 238 5.37 -8.05 -14.20
CA PHE A 238 5.19 -6.62 -14.01
C PHE A 238 5.58 -5.83 -15.27
N VAL A 239 4.62 -5.66 -16.17
CA VAL A 239 4.80 -5.01 -17.49
C VAL A 239 5.52 -3.66 -17.41
N PRO A 240 5.16 -2.69 -16.53
CA PRO A 240 5.83 -1.39 -16.49
C PRO A 240 7.34 -1.49 -16.28
N GLY A 241 7.78 -2.34 -15.33
CA GLY A 241 9.20 -2.55 -15.07
C GLY A 241 9.92 -3.27 -16.21
N ILE A 242 9.25 -4.21 -16.87
CA ILE A 242 9.80 -4.92 -18.04
C ILE A 242 9.99 -3.97 -19.22
N VAL A 243 8.99 -3.13 -19.50
CA VAL A 243 9.01 -2.13 -20.57
C VAL A 243 10.16 -1.15 -20.36
N GLU A 244 10.31 -0.58 -19.17
CA GLU A 244 11.41 0.35 -18.88
C GLU A 244 12.79 -0.32 -18.99
N LEU A 245 12.95 -1.54 -18.47
CA LEU A 245 14.22 -2.26 -18.59
C LEU A 245 14.54 -2.59 -20.05
N ALA A 246 13.52 -2.97 -20.83
CA ALA A 246 13.66 -3.24 -22.25
C ALA A 246 14.08 -1.99 -23.02
N LYS A 247 13.48 -0.81 -22.76
CA LYS A 247 13.90 0.47 -23.34
C LYS A 247 15.38 0.76 -23.06
N LEU A 248 15.83 0.60 -21.81
CA LEU A 248 17.23 0.81 -21.43
C LEU A 248 18.18 -0.16 -22.13
N PHE A 249 17.78 -1.40 -22.36
CA PHE A 249 18.58 -2.35 -23.14
C PHE A 249 18.56 -2.09 -24.64
N LEU A 250 17.48 -1.54 -25.20
CA LEU A 250 17.45 -1.11 -26.60
C LEU A 250 18.43 0.04 -26.83
N VAL A 251 18.48 1.03 -25.93
CA VAL A 251 19.46 2.13 -25.97
C VAL A 251 20.89 1.59 -25.91
N ASP A 252 21.15 0.55 -25.12
CA ASP A 252 22.44 -0.14 -25.07
C ASP A 252 22.72 -1.03 -26.32
N GLY A 253 21.83 -1.10 -27.30
CA GLY A 253 21.94 -1.99 -28.47
C GLY A 253 21.74 -3.48 -28.16
N LYS A 254 21.30 -3.84 -26.96
CA LYS A 254 21.19 -5.24 -26.47
C LYS A 254 19.89 -5.92 -26.92
N LYS A 255 19.57 -5.89 -28.22
CA LYS A 255 18.32 -6.43 -28.81
C LYS A 255 18.00 -7.87 -28.39
N GLN A 256 19.00 -8.76 -28.38
CA GLN A 256 18.80 -10.17 -27.98
C GLN A 256 18.37 -10.32 -26.51
N LYS A 257 18.87 -9.46 -25.61
CA LYS A 257 18.46 -9.49 -24.20
C LYS A 257 17.02 -9.02 -24.03
N VAL A 258 16.61 -8.03 -24.83
CA VAL A 258 15.23 -7.52 -24.86
C VAL A 258 14.27 -8.59 -25.35
N ALA A 259 14.59 -9.26 -26.46
CA ALA A 259 13.76 -10.34 -27.00
C ALA A 259 13.53 -11.45 -25.95
N LYS A 260 14.60 -11.95 -25.32
CA LYS A 260 14.51 -12.97 -24.26
C LYS A 260 13.71 -12.50 -23.03
N LEU A 261 13.90 -11.25 -22.62
CA LEU A 261 13.17 -10.67 -21.48
C LEU A 261 11.66 -10.61 -21.78
N ILE A 262 11.29 -10.14 -22.97
CA ILE A 262 9.90 -10.01 -23.39
C ILE A 262 9.26 -11.38 -23.61
N GLU A 263 9.94 -12.34 -24.25
CA GLU A 263 9.41 -13.70 -24.43
C GLU A 263 9.05 -14.36 -23.09
N LYS A 264 9.88 -14.18 -22.06
CA LYS A 264 9.60 -14.67 -20.71
C LYS A 264 8.42 -13.94 -20.07
N ALA A 265 8.31 -12.63 -20.26
CA ALA A 265 7.19 -11.85 -19.75
C ALA A 265 5.87 -12.24 -20.44
N TRP A 266 5.92 -12.51 -21.75
CA TRP A 266 4.78 -12.85 -22.59
C TRP A 266 4.12 -14.17 -22.17
N SER A 267 4.88 -15.16 -21.70
CA SER A 267 4.29 -16.39 -21.17
C SER A 267 3.49 -16.18 -19.87
N ILE A 268 3.62 -15.02 -19.21
CA ILE A 268 2.97 -14.72 -17.93
C ILE A 268 1.84 -13.70 -18.14
N ASN A 269 2.14 -12.58 -18.80
CA ASN A 269 1.22 -11.47 -18.99
C ASN A 269 1.47 -10.78 -20.34
N PRO A 270 0.93 -11.31 -21.46
CA PRO A 270 0.99 -10.65 -22.77
C PRO A 270 0.41 -9.24 -22.72
N HIS A 271 1.10 -8.27 -23.34
CA HIS A 271 0.70 -6.87 -23.30
C HIS A 271 1.15 -6.12 -24.57
N PRO A 272 0.35 -5.18 -25.12
CA PRO A 272 0.68 -4.47 -26.36
C PRO A 272 2.03 -3.74 -26.31
N ASP A 273 2.38 -3.10 -25.20
CA ASP A 273 3.68 -2.43 -25.04
C ASP A 273 4.88 -3.37 -25.17
N LEU A 274 4.73 -4.63 -24.70
CA LEU A 274 5.75 -5.65 -24.86
C LEU A 274 5.90 -6.03 -26.33
N ALA A 275 4.79 -6.18 -27.06
CA ALA A 275 4.83 -6.48 -28.50
C ALA A 275 5.49 -5.34 -29.29
N LYS A 276 5.15 -4.08 -28.97
CA LYS A 276 5.74 -2.89 -29.59
C LYS A 276 7.27 -2.88 -29.44
N LEU A 277 7.77 -3.13 -28.23
CA LEU A 277 9.21 -3.20 -27.98
C LEU A 277 9.87 -4.44 -28.60
N TYR A 278 9.17 -5.58 -28.63
CA TYR A 278 9.67 -6.79 -29.28
C TYR A 278 9.88 -6.56 -30.78
N GLY A 279 8.98 -5.85 -31.46
CA GLY A 279 9.15 -5.45 -32.85
C GLY A 279 10.45 -4.69 -33.11
N LYS A 280 10.87 -3.80 -32.18
CA LYS A 280 12.14 -3.05 -32.28
C LYS A 280 13.39 -3.93 -32.15
N THR A 281 13.24 -5.17 -31.66
CA THR A 281 14.34 -6.15 -31.62
C THR A 281 14.57 -6.84 -32.95
N CYS A 282 13.61 -6.78 -33.87
CA CYS A 282 13.78 -7.29 -35.22
C CYS A 282 14.83 -6.45 -35.97
N GLY A 283 15.55 -7.09 -36.90
CA GLY A 283 16.41 -6.37 -37.86
C GLY A 283 15.58 -5.60 -38.89
N SER A 284 16.24 -4.77 -39.70
CA SER A 284 15.65 -4.04 -40.84
C SER A 284 15.27 -4.94 -42.03
N GLY A 285 14.97 -6.22 -41.76
CA GLY A 285 14.62 -7.21 -42.77
C GLY A 285 13.22 -6.98 -43.35
N GLU A 286 12.85 -7.85 -44.29
CA GLU A 286 11.55 -7.81 -44.94
C GLU A 286 10.41 -8.06 -43.95
N LYS A 287 9.18 -7.68 -44.32
CA LYS A 287 7.98 -7.86 -43.48
C LYS A 287 7.73 -9.33 -43.13
N ILE A 288 8.17 -10.27 -43.97
CA ILE A 288 8.11 -11.71 -43.73
C ILE A 288 9.05 -12.12 -42.57
N ASP A 289 10.22 -11.50 -42.45
CA ASP A 289 11.13 -11.77 -41.33
C ASP A 289 10.59 -11.23 -40.02
N GLN A 290 9.90 -10.09 -40.06
CA GLN A 290 9.16 -9.56 -38.89
C GLN A 290 8.07 -10.54 -38.44
N LEU A 291 7.33 -11.14 -39.37
CA LEU A 291 6.33 -12.16 -39.07
C LEU A 291 6.97 -13.38 -38.38
N LYS A 292 8.03 -13.95 -38.95
CA LYS A 292 8.78 -15.07 -38.34
C LYS A 292 9.35 -14.73 -36.96
N HIS A 293 9.75 -13.47 -36.76
CA HIS A 293 10.22 -13.00 -35.46
C HIS A 293 9.08 -13.00 -34.44
N PHE A 294 7.92 -12.43 -34.78
CA PHE A 294 6.74 -12.44 -33.91
C PHE A 294 6.16 -13.82 -33.65
N GLU A 295 6.29 -14.78 -34.57
CA GLU A 295 5.88 -16.18 -34.33
C GLU A 295 6.56 -16.78 -33.09
N LYS A 296 7.83 -16.45 -32.85
CA LYS A 296 8.56 -16.88 -31.64
C LYS A 296 7.94 -16.36 -30.36
N LEU A 297 7.39 -15.14 -30.39
CA LEU A 297 6.67 -14.52 -29.27
C LEU A 297 5.29 -15.16 -29.10
N ILE A 298 4.53 -15.29 -30.20
CA ILE A 298 3.16 -15.80 -30.22
C ILE A 298 3.07 -17.23 -29.66
N ILE A 299 4.02 -18.10 -30.01
CA ILE A 299 4.06 -19.50 -29.54
C ILE A 299 4.16 -19.59 -28.01
N ARG A 300 4.65 -18.55 -27.32
CA ARG A 300 4.72 -18.54 -25.84
C ARG A 300 3.35 -18.47 -25.18
N ASN A 301 2.33 -17.99 -25.88
CA ASN A 301 0.97 -17.88 -25.36
C ASN A 301 -0.05 -17.77 -26.52
N SER A 302 -0.22 -18.84 -27.30
CA SER A 302 -0.96 -18.82 -28.57
C SER A 302 -2.42 -18.38 -28.45
N ASP A 303 -3.06 -18.74 -27.34
CA ASP A 303 -4.51 -18.62 -27.18
C ASP A 303 -4.93 -17.23 -26.66
N HIS A 304 -3.95 -16.46 -26.17
CA HIS A 304 -4.21 -15.12 -25.63
C HIS A 304 -4.62 -14.13 -26.71
N LEU A 305 -5.57 -13.24 -26.38
CA LEU A 305 -6.03 -12.15 -27.26
C LEU A 305 -4.87 -11.36 -27.87
N GLU A 306 -3.93 -10.88 -27.04
CA GLU A 306 -2.78 -10.11 -27.53
C GLU A 306 -1.92 -10.88 -28.54
N SER A 307 -1.77 -12.20 -28.40
CA SER A 307 -1.04 -13.02 -29.37
C SER A 307 -1.75 -13.09 -30.72
N ARG A 308 -3.09 -13.17 -30.71
CA ARG A 308 -3.91 -13.11 -31.94
C ARG A 308 -3.84 -11.74 -32.60
N ILE A 309 -3.92 -10.66 -31.83
CA ILE A 309 -3.77 -9.27 -32.31
C ILE A 309 -2.39 -9.06 -32.95
N VAL A 310 -1.32 -9.52 -32.29
CA VAL A 310 0.05 -9.45 -32.83
C VAL A 310 0.19 -10.28 -34.10
N LYS A 311 -0.36 -11.50 -34.13
CA LYS A 311 -0.34 -12.37 -35.31
C LYS A 311 -1.05 -11.71 -36.51
N ALA A 312 -2.26 -11.20 -36.30
CA ALA A 312 -3.03 -10.52 -37.33
C ALA A 312 -2.29 -9.29 -37.88
N ARG A 313 -1.76 -8.43 -37.00
CA ARG A 313 -0.95 -7.27 -37.40
C ARG A 313 0.28 -7.67 -38.21
N ALA A 314 1.00 -8.70 -37.79
CA ALA A 314 2.18 -9.18 -38.50
C ALA A 314 1.83 -9.74 -39.90
N LEU A 315 0.73 -10.47 -40.04
CA LEU A 315 0.25 -11.00 -41.33
C LEU A 315 -0.21 -9.88 -42.27
N ILE A 316 -0.94 -8.87 -41.77
CA ILE A 316 -1.35 -7.68 -42.52
C ILE A 316 -0.12 -6.93 -43.04
N ASN A 317 0.88 -6.72 -42.18
CA ASN A 317 2.12 -6.04 -42.56
C ASN A 317 2.91 -6.82 -43.63
N ALA A 318 2.84 -8.16 -43.60
CA ALA A 318 3.45 -9.05 -44.58
C ALA A 318 2.57 -9.33 -45.81
N LYS A 319 1.40 -8.68 -45.93
CA LYS A 319 0.43 -8.81 -47.03
C LYS A 319 -0.17 -10.22 -47.19
N PHE A 320 -0.20 -11.02 -46.13
CA PHE A 320 -0.91 -12.31 -46.10
C PHE A 320 -2.38 -12.08 -45.69
N TRP A 321 -3.16 -11.46 -46.56
CA TRP A 321 -4.53 -11.01 -46.27
C TRP A 321 -5.46 -12.15 -45.86
N GLY A 322 -5.50 -13.23 -46.63
CA GLY A 322 -6.35 -14.39 -46.34
C GLY A 322 -6.07 -15.02 -44.97
N GLU A 323 -4.80 -15.17 -44.61
CA GLU A 323 -4.40 -15.71 -43.30
C GLU A 323 -4.70 -14.71 -42.17
N ALA A 324 -4.49 -13.41 -42.38
CA ALA A 324 -4.86 -12.39 -41.41
C ALA A 324 -6.36 -12.41 -41.11
N ARG A 325 -7.19 -12.54 -42.16
CA ARG A 325 -8.65 -12.63 -42.06
C ARG A 325 -9.08 -13.86 -41.26
N LYS A 326 -8.47 -15.03 -41.51
CA LYS A 326 -8.72 -16.28 -40.74
C LYS A 326 -8.36 -16.17 -39.26
N VAL A 327 -7.34 -15.38 -38.91
CA VAL A 327 -6.97 -15.15 -37.50
C VAL A 327 -8.01 -14.28 -36.79
N LEU A 328 -8.62 -13.33 -37.50
CA LEU A 328 -9.56 -12.36 -36.93
C LEU A 328 -11.00 -12.87 -36.93
N ILE A 329 -11.41 -13.66 -37.93
CA ILE A 329 -12.78 -14.10 -38.15
C ILE A 329 -12.86 -15.64 -38.04
N LYS A 330 -13.86 -16.14 -37.31
CA LYS A 330 -14.25 -17.55 -37.27
C LYS A 330 -14.88 -17.95 -38.62
N GLU A 331 -14.94 -19.25 -38.91
CA GLU A 331 -15.61 -19.76 -40.12
C GLU A 331 -17.08 -19.33 -40.23
N THR A 332 -17.74 -19.01 -39.11
CA THR A 332 -19.10 -18.50 -39.04
C THR A 332 -19.26 -17.04 -39.50
N GLY A 333 -18.17 -16.33 -39.80
CA GLY A 333 -18.18 -14.92 -40.16
C GLY A 333 -18.16 -13.95 -38.97
N GLU A 334 -18.18 -14.48 -37.75
CA GLU A 334 -18.07 -13.69 -36.51
C GLU A 334 -16.60 -13.52 -36.11
N LEU A 335 -16.27 -12.39 -35.48
CA LEU A 335 -14.93 -12.20 -34.91
C LEU A 335 -14.62 -13.24 -33.83
N VAL A 336 -13.34 -13.62 -33.75
CA VAL A 336 -12.89 -14.52 -32.68
C VAL A 336 -12.96 -13.83 -31.31
N ASP A 337 -12.63 -12.52 -31.25
CA ASP A 337 -12.82 -11.66 -30.06
C ASP A 337 -13.53 -10.36 -30.40
N GLN A 338 -14.38 -9.88 -29.49
CA GLN A 338 -14.98 -8.55 -29.58
C GLN A 338 -14.00 -7.46 -29.12
N ASP A 339 -12.88 -7.28 -29.83
CA ASP A 339 -11.86 -6.26 -29.56
C ASP A 339 -11.86 -5.19 -30.67
N PHE A 340 -11.93 -3.91 -30.26
CA PHE A 340 -11.95 -2.76 -31.17
C PHE A 340 -10.81 -2.77 -32.21
N ARG A 341 -9.62 -3.23 -31.82
CA ARG A 341 -8.41 -3.26 -32.67
C ARG A 341 -8.55 -4.28 -33.79
N ALA A 342 -9.20 -5.41 -33.51
CA ALA A 342 -9.48 -6.45 -34.51
C ALA A 342 -10.43 -5.93 -35.60
N TYR A 343 -11.48 -5.19 -35.24
CA TYR A 343 -12.35 -4.53 -36.22
C TYR A 343 -11.60 -3.52 -37.09
N CYS A 344 -10.73 -2.70 -36.49
CA CYS A 344 -9.92 -1.75 -37.24
C CYS A 344 -8.97 -2.45 -38.22
N MET A 345 -8.41 -3.60 -37.83
CA MET A 345 -7.57 -4.42 -38.72
C MET A 345 -8.36 -5.03 -39.89
N LEU A 346 -9.61 -5.46 -39.66
CA LEU A 346 -10.48 -5.94 -40.74
C LEU A 346 -10.82 -4.82 -41.73
N ALA A 347 -11.14 -3.63 -41.22
CA ALA A 347 -11.37 -2.46 -42.07
C ALA A 347 -10.15 -2.15 -42.96
N GLU A 348 -8.96 -2.11 -42.36
CA GLU A 348 -7.70 -1.92 -43.07
C GLU A 348 -7.44 -3.01 -44.13
N LEU A 349 -7.83 -4.25 -43.83
CA LEU A 349 -7.67 -5.39 -44.73
C LEU A 349 -8.57 -5.25 -45.97
N GLU A 350 -9.84 -4.85 -45.82
CA GLU A 350 -10.73 -4.61 -46.98
C GLU A 350 -10.22 -3.50 -47.90
N GLU A 351 -9.65 -2.43 -47.34
CA GLU A 351 -9.08 -1.33 -48.12
C GLU A 351 -7.83 -1.77 -48.87
N LYS A 352 -6.91 -2.48 -48.18
CA LYS A 352 -5.62 -2.86 -48.76
C LYS A 352 -5.70 -4.03 -49.75
N GLU A 353 -6.61 -4.97 -49.53
CA GLU A 353 -6.78 -6.15 -50.39
C GLU A 353 -7.68 -5.86 -51.60
N HIS A 354 -8.81 -5.20 -51.38
CA HIS A 354 -9.89 -5.06 -52.38
C HIS A 354 -10.17 -3.61 -52.80
N GLY A 355 -9.62 -2.61 -52.10
CA GLY A 355 -10.02 -1.22 -52.29
C GLY A 355 -11.48 -0.94 -51.89
N ASP A 356 -12.10 -1.83 -51.11
CA ASP A 356 -13.51 -1.71 -50.75
C ASP A 356 -13.69 -0.82 -49.51
N HIS A 357 -13.71 0.49 -49.76
CA HIS A 357 -13.97 1.50 -48.73
C HIS A 357 -15.35 1.34 -48.06
N LYS A 358 -16.34 0.75 -48.76
CA LYS A 358 -17.68 0.54 -48.21
C LYS A 358 -17.67 -0.59 -47.20
N ALA A 359 -17.00 -1.71 -47.50
CA ALA A 359 -16.80 -2.80 -46.55
C ALA A 359 -15.95 -2.35 -45.35
N SER A 360 -14.87 -1.61 -45.59
CA SER A 360 -14.07 -0.98 -44.53
C SER A 360 -14.92 -0.14 -43.58
N ARG A 361 -15.77 0.74 -44.12
CA ARG A 361 -16.63 1.59 -43.32
C ARG A 361 -17.60 0.78 -42.46
N LYS A 362 -18.18 -0.30 -42.99
CA LYS A 362 -19.05 -1.19 -42.21
C LYS A 362 -18.31 -1.76 -40.99
N TRP A 363 -17.05 -2.19 -41.15
CA TRP A 363 -16.25 -2.69 -40.03
C TRP A 363 -15.94 -1.59 -39.00
N LEU A 364 -15.62 -0.38 -39.43
CA LEU A 364 -15.40 0.76 -38.53
C LEU A 364 -16.68 1.18 -37.77
N ASP A 365 -17.82 1.18 -38.45
CA ASP A 365 -19.11 1.47 -37.82
C ASP A 365 -19.50 0.38 -36.81
N ALA A 366 -19.14 -0.89 -37.07
CA ALA A 366 -19.27 -1.98 -36.11
C ALA A 366 -18.30 -1.79 -34.92
N ALA A 367 -17.06 -1.37 -35.15
CA ALA A 367 -16.07 -1.12 -34.11
C ALA A 367 -16.56 -0.10 -33.05
N ASN A 368 -17.28 0.93 -33.49
CA ASN A 368 -17.81 1.97 -32.59
C ASN A 368 -18.84 1.44 -31.58
N LYS A 369 -19.41 0.25 -31.79
CA LYS A 369 -20.40 -0.36 -30.90
C LYS A 369 -19.76 -1.25 -29.82
N ILE A 370 -18.47 -1.51 -29.92
CA ILE A 370 -17.75 -2.44 -29.06
C ILE A 370 -17.11 -1.68 -27.89
N PRO A 371 -17.08 -2.25 -26.67
CA PRO A 371 -16.31 -1.69 -25.57
C PRO A 371 -14.87 -1.48 -25.99
N GLN A 372 -14.22 -0.50 -25.36
CA GLN A 372 -12.82 -0.23 -25.64
C GLN A 372 -11.97 -1.48 -25.44
N GLY A 373 -10.86 -1.57 -26.19
CA GLY A 373 -9.82 -2.55 -25.90
C GLY A 373 -9.34 -2.45 -24.44
N PRO A 374 -8.54 -3.42 -23.99
CA PRO A 374 -8.12 -3.46 -22.60
C PRO A 374 -7.41 -2.16 -22.18
N LEU A 375 -7.61 -1.78 -20.92
CA LEU A 375 -7.04 -0.59 -20.28
C LEU A 375 -6.47 -0.97 -18.92
N TRP A 376 -5.70 -0.07 -18.31
CA TRP A 376 -5.29 -0.21 -16.92
C TRP A 376 -6.45 0.18 -16.01
N ILE A 377 -7.01 -0.78 -15.27
CA ILE A 377 -8.15 -0.57 -14.38
C ILE A 377 -7.73 -0.73 -12.93
N CYS A 378 -8.01 0.29 -12.12
CA CYS A 378 -7.76 0.25 -10.68
C CYS A 378 -8.69 -0.77 -10.02
N ARG A 379 -8.12 -1.81 -9.38
CA ARG A 379 -8.91 -2.82 -8.66
C ARG A 379 -9.71 -2.27 -7.47
N ASN A 380 -9.31 -1.12 -6.93
CA ASN A 380 -9.93 -0.56 -5.73
C ASN A 380 -11.12 0.37 -6.02
N CYS A 381 -11.05 1.20 -7.07
CA CYS A 381 -12.12 2.15 -7.41
C CYS A 381 -12.70 2.02 -8.82
N GLY A 382 -12.13 1.16 -9.68
CA GLY A 382 -12.59 0.98 -11.05
C GLY A 382 -12.12 2.05 -12.06
N ASN A 383 -11.35 3.05 -11.63
CA ASN A 383 -10.79 4.06 -12.53
C ASN A 383 -9.97 3.41 -13.66
N ALA A 384 -10.26 3.76 -14.92
CA ALA A 384 -9.62 3.21 -16.10
C ALA A 384 -8.74 4.26 -16.79
N VAL A 385 -7.50 3.90 -17.10
CA VAL A 385 -6.50 4.80 -17.70
C VAL A 385 -5.73 4.08 -18.83
N PRO A 386 -5.24 4.81 -19.85
CA PRO A 386 -4.48 4.22 -20.96
C PRO A 386 -3.05 3.84 -20.56
N GLU A 387 -2.44 4.62 -19.68
CA GLU A 387 -1.06 4.40 -19.21
C GLU A 387 -1.03 4.01 -17.74
N TRP A 388 -0.12 3.11 -17.38
CA TRP A 388 0.03 2.67 -16.00
C TRP A 388 0.65 3.76 -15.14
N SER A 389 0.11 3.95 -13.93
CA SER A 389 0.71 4.78 -12.89
C SER A 389 0.84 4.03 -11.57
N SER A 390 1.82 4.43 -10.75
CA SER A 390 2.04 3.81 -9.43
C SER A 390 0.94 4.14 -8.44
N PHE A 391 0.32 5.32 -8.54
CA PHE A 391 -0.83 5.72 -7.75
C PHE A 391 -2.05 5.94 -8.63
N CYS A 392 -3.20 5.47 -8.15
CA CYS A 392 -4.47 5.84 -8.76
C CYS A 392 -4.79 7.31 -8.45
N ALA A 393 -4.97 8.13 -9.49
CA ALA A 393 -5.34 9.54 -9.33
C ALA A 393 -6.71 9.75 -8.64
N SER A 394 -7.59 8.74 -8.66
CA SER A 394 -8.94 8.81 -8.08
C SER A 394 -8.98 8.43 -6.59
N CYS A 395 -8.37 7.31 -6.20
CA CYS A 395 -8.46 6.78 -4.83
C CYS A 395 -7.12 6.68 -4.09
N GLU A 396 -6.03 7.18 -4.67
CA GLU A 396 -4.66 7.15 -4.13
C GLU A 396 -4.11 5.75 -3.82
N SER A 397 -4.75 4.67 -4.28
CA SER A 397 -4.24 3.31 -4.06
C SER A 397 -2.95 3.09 -4.84
N PHE A 398 -1.94 2.53 -4.16
CA PHE A 398 -0.64 2.22 -4.77
C PHE A 398 -0.66 0.86 -5.47
N ASN A 399 -0.08 0.78 -6.67
CA ASN A 399 0.06 -0.42 -7.49
C ASN A 399 -1.24 -1.23 -7.64
N ALA A 400 -2.36 -0.53 -7.86
CA ALA A 400 -3.69 -1.12 -7.90
C ALA A 400 -4.19 -1.46 -9.31
N PHE A 401 -3.51 -1.01 -10.35
CA PHE A 401 -3.92 -1.17 -11.75
C PHE A 401 -3.67 -2.58 -12.30
N VAL A 402 -4.64 -3.10 -13.04
CA VAL A 402 -4.56 -4.37 -13.78
C VAL A 402 -5.04 -4.14 -15.21
N TRP A 403 -4.36 -4.76 -16.16
CA TRP A 403 -4.70 -4.70 -17.58
C TRP A 403 -5.88 -5.62 -17.89
N GLN A 404 -7.04 -5.04 -18.23
CA GLN A 404 -8.26 -5.81 -18.53
C GLN A 404 -9.29 -4.96 -19.29
N HIS A 405 -10.33 -5.61 -19.83
CA HIS A 405 -11.45 -4.90 -20.48
C HIS A 405 -12.30 -4.15 -19.45
N PRO A 406 -12.68 -2.88 -19.73
CA PRO A 406 -13.65 -2.17 -18.91
C PRO A 406 -14.99 -2.89 -18.88
N ARG A 407 -15.55 -3.09 -17.68
CA ARG A 407 -16.90 -3.65 -17.50
C ARG A 407 -18.02 -2.67 -17.95
N HIS A 408 -17.70 -1.38 -18.00
CA HIS A 408 -18.56 -0.30 -18.47
C HIS A 408 -17.77 0.60 -19.42
N ILE A 409 -18.44 1.18 -20.41
CA ILE A 409 -17.81 2.09 -21.39
C ILE A 409 -17.41 3.37 -20.66
N SER A 410 -16.12 3.55 -20.38
CA SER A 410 -15.58 4.81 -19.82
C SER A 410 -15.32 5.81 -20.95
N SER A 411 -16.11 6.88 -21.02
CA SER A 411 -15.85 8.05 -21.86
C SER A 411 -15.03 9.09 -21.10
N ASN A 412 -14.15 9.81 -21.80
CA ASN A 412 -13.55 11.03 -21.23
C ASN A 412 -14.62 12.14 -21.13
N SER A 413 -14.33 13.22 -20.40
CA SER A 413 -15.10 14.47 -20.28
C SER A 413 -15.65 15.02 -21.63
N ASN A 414 -14.95 14.76 -22.73
CA ASN A 414 -15.37 15.17 -24.08
C ASN A 414 -16.20 14.11 -24.84
N GLY A 415 -16.68 13.06 -24.17
CA GLY A 415 -17.40 11.96 -24.81
C GLY A 415 -16.54 11.05 -25.71
N ILE A 416 -15.24 11.33 -25.83
CA ILE A 416 -14.29 10.53 -26.62
C ILE A 416 -13.88 9.30 -25.81
N PRO A 417 -14.04 8.09 -26.34
CA PRO A 417 -13.58 6.87 -25.69
C PRO A 417 -12.03 6.84 -25.53
N LEU A 418 -11.49 6.69 -24.30
CA LEU A 418 -10.06 6.81 -23.96
C LEU A 418 -9.07 5.98 -24.82
N ALA A 419 -9.36 4.72 -25.13
CA ALA A 419 -8.55 3.84 -25.98
C ALA A 419 -8.53 4.23 -27.47
N LYS A 420 -9.42 5.14 -27.91
CA LYS A 420 -9.44 5.61 -29.30
C LYS A 420 -8.19 6.47 -29.59
N ASN A 421 -7.71 7.21 -28.59
CA ASN A 421 -6.50 8.03 -28.70
C ASN A 421 -5.24 7.18 -28.92
N LEU A 422 -5.10 6.04 -28.23
CA LEU A 422 -3.95 5.13 -28.37
C LEU A 422 -3.77 4.59 -29.80
N PHE A 423 -4.86 4.38 -30.56
CA PHE A 423 -4.79 3.89 -31.94
C PHE A 423 -4.40 4.98 -32.95
N THR A 424 -4.89 6.21 -32.74
CA THR A 424 -4.47 7.40 -33.53
C THR A 424 -3.00 7.74 -33.26
N GLU A 425 -2.58 7.76 -31.99
CA GLU A 425 -1.18 7.98 -31.62
C GLU A 425 -0.25 6.86 -32.15
N GLN A 426 -0.73 5.62 -32.27
CA GLN A 426 0.02 4.54 -32.91
C GLN A 426 0.24 4.77 -34.41
N LYS A 427 -0.78 5.25 -35.14
CA LYS A 427 -0.63 5.63 -36.56
C LYS A 427 0.31 6.83 -36.74
N GLU A 428 0.22 7.83 -35.87
CA GLU A 428 1.09 9.02 -35.91
C GLU A 428 2.53 8.69 -35.54
N ASN A 429 2.75 7.83 -34.54
CA ASN A 429 4.10 7.37 -34.17
C ASN A 429 4.70 6.40 -35.20
N GLU A 430 3.91 5.56 -35.88
CA GLU A 430 4.40 4.75 -37.01
C GLU A 430 4.81 5.65 -38.19
N ALA A 431 4.07 6.73 -38.47
CA ALA A 431 4.46 7.70 -39.48
C ALA A 431 5.76 8.44 -39.10
N ALA A 432 5.89 8.87 -37.84
CA ALA A 432 7.08 9.56 -37.34
C ALA A 432 8.32 8.64 -37.26
N ASP A 433 8.16 7.38 -36.86
CA ASP A 433 9.26 6.39 -36.83
C ASP A 433 9.73 6.05 -38.27
N ILE A 434 8.85 6.11 -39.27
CA ILE A 434 9.20 5.95 -40.70
C ILE A 434 9.96 7.18 -41.21
N GLU A 435 9.52 8.40 -40.90
CA GLU A 435 10.24 9.63 -41.25
C GLU A 435 11.63 9.68 -40.60
N ALA A 436 11.75 9.35 -39.31
CA ALA A 436 13.03 9.31 -38.60
C ALA A 436 14.00 8.26 -39.15
N ALA A 437 13.49 7.11 -39.62
CA ALA A 437 14.29 6.08 -40.28
C ALA A 437 14.76 6.51 -41.68
N GLN A 438 13.96 7.31 -42.40
CA GLN A 438 14.33 7.86 -43.70
C GLN A 438 15.38 8.97 -43.58
N THR A 439 15.28 9.85 -42.59
CA THR A 439 16.30 10.89 -42.33
C THR A 439 17.63 10.30 -41.88
N PHE A 440 17.60 9.24 -41.06
CA PHE A 440 18.84 8.55 -40.64
C PHE A 440 19.52 7.79 -41.81
N SER A 441 18.75 7.35 -42.81
CA SER A 441 19.29 6.71 -44.03
C SER A 441 19.85 7.73 -45.02
N SER A 442 19.26 8.94 -45.12
CA SER A 442 19.78 10.00 -45.99
C SER A 442 21.08 10.59 -45.46
N ASP A 443 21.21 10.76 -44.14
CA ASP A 443 22.42 11.32 -43.52
C ASP A 443 23.63 10.37 -43.66
N ASN A 444 23.40 9.05 -43.58
CA ASN A 444 24.43 8.04 -43.83
C ASN A 444 24.84 7.96 -45.32
N ALA A 445 23.89 8.11 -46.25
CA ALA A 445 24.19 8.14 -47.68
C ALA A 445 24.98 9.39 -48.10
N VAL A 446 24.73 10.54 -47.47
CA VAL A 446 25.49 11.77 -47.68
C VAL A 446 26.91 11.66 -47.12
N THR A 447 27.09 10.99 -45.98
CA THR A 447 28.43 10.79 -45.39
C THR A 447 29.27 9.78 -46.16
N GLU A 448 28.69 8.73 -46.73
CA GLU A 448 29.42 7.79 -47.61
C GLU A 448 29.83 8.45 -48.93
N LYS A 449 28.96 9.26 -49.53
CA LYS A 449 29.26 9.98 -50.78
C LYS A 449 30.35 11.04 -50.61
N ASN A 450 30.37 11.73 -49.46
CA ASN A 450 31.43 12.67 -49.11
C ASN A 450 32.78 11.96 -48.84
N LYS A 451 32.74 10.71 -48.36
CA LYS A 451 33.94 9.90 -48.13
C LYS A 451 34.55 9.40 -49.44
N GLU A 452 33.72 8.92 -50.38
CA GLU A 452 34.17 8.53 -51.72
C GLU A 452 34.72 9.71 -52.54
N GLN A 453 34.14 10.91 -52.40
CA GLN A 453 34.68 12.12 -53.05
C GLN A 453 36.02 12.54 -52.47
N ASN A 454 36.21 12.47 -51.15
CA ASN A 454 37.50 12.77 -50.52
C ASN A 454 38.60 11.77 -50.89
N ASP A 455 38.24 10.48 -51.01
CA ASP A 455 39.19 9.43 -51.40
C ASP A 455 39.61 9.56 -52.88
N GLN A 456 38.71 10.03 -53.76
CA GLN A 456 39.04 10.35 -55.16
C GLN A 456 39.88 11.62 -55.31
N GLN A 457 39.75 12.58 -54.40
CA GLN A 457 40.51 13.83 -54.42
C GLN A 457 41.94 13.67 -53.89
N ASN A 458 42.16 12.69 -53.00
CA ASN A 458 43.50 12.33 -52.51
C ASN A 458 44.26 11.35 -53.43
N ALA A 459 43.61 10.80 -54.46
CA ALA A 459 44.21 9.88 -55.42
C ALA A 459 44.63 10.54 -56.75
N ARG A 460 44.44 11.86 -56.88
CA ARG A 460 44.97 12.71 -57.96
C ARG A 460 46.03 13.64 -57.40
#